data_AF-A0A151IW12-F1
#
_entry.id   AF-A0A151IW12-F1
#
_cell.length_a   1.000
_cell.length_b   1.000
_cell.length_c   1.000
_cell.angle_alpha   90.00
_cell.angle_beta   90.00
_cell.angle_gamma   90.00
#
_symmetry.space_group_name_H-M   'P 1'
#
loop_
_entity.id
_entity.type
_entity.pdbx_description
1 polymer ?
#
loop_
_entity_poly.entity_id
_entity_poly.type
_entity_poly.pdbx_seq_one_letter_code
_entity_poly.pdbx_strand_id
1 'polypeptide(L)'
;MANANGEKCFKDLTELVFRALSFPISNATVERIFSIMAVIKSKLRNRLTMPMLVALMRTRIHMNVLRLCCKNYCPTPYMLKLFNSHNIYEVKSSRIQTELSDYEDNFLESLTLIE
;
A
#
# COMPACT_ATOMS: atom_id res chain seq x y z
N MET A 1 -4.13 -24.58 -29.34
CA MET A 1 -4.50 -25.48 -30.43
C MET A 1 -4.31 -24.70 -31.73
N ALA A 2 -3.34 -25.11 -32.54
CA ALA A 2 -3.03 -24.46 -33.79
C ALA A 2 -3.37 -25.43 -34.93
N ASN A 3 -3.76 -24.88 -36.06
CA ASN A 3 -4.19 -25.64 -37.23
C ASN A 3 -2.95 -26.28 -37.87
N ALA A 4 -3.14 -27.14 -38.87
CA ALA A 4 -2.02 -27.66 -39.67
C ALA A 4 -1.16 -26.53 -40.29
N ASN A 5 -1.71 -25.33 -40.44
CA ASN A 5 -1.03 -24.12 -40.92
C ASN A 5 -0.36 -23.27 -39.81
N GLY A 6 -0.39 -23.72 -38.54
CA GLY A 6 0.18 -22.99 -37.39
C GLY A 6 -0.68 -21.83 -36.85
N GLU A 7 -1.81 -21.52 -37.47
CA GLU A 7 -2.72 -20.45 -37.05
C GLU A 7 -3.58 -20.85 -35.86
N LYS A 8 -3.89 -19.90 -34.96
CA LYS A 8 -4.77 -20.12 -33.80
C LYS A 8 -6.23 -20.18 -34.27
N CYS A 9 -6.80 -21.37 -34.32
CA CYS A 9 -8.16 -21.64 -34.79
C CYS A 9 -9.29 -20.85 -34.09
N PHE A 10 -9.10 -20.44 -32.83
CA PHE A 10 -10.17 -19.89 -31.98
C PHE A 10 -9.69 -18.71 -31.14
N LYS A 11 -9.04 -17.72 -31.76
CA LYS A 11 -8.48 -16.57 -31.04
C LYS A 11 -9.53 -15.85 -30.18
N ASP A 12 -10.68 -15.54 -30.76
CA ASP A 12 -11.72 -14.74 -30.10
C ASP A 12 -12.41 -15.51 -28.97
N LEU A 13 -12.71 -16.79 -29.19
CA LEU A 13 -13.26 -17.67 -28.15
C LEU A 13 -12.27 -17.86 -27.00
N THR A 14 -10.98 -18.05 -27.31
CA THR A 14 -9.94 -18.19 -26.29
C THR A 14 -9.81 -16.92 -25.46
N GLU A 15 -9.86 -15.75 -26.09
CA GLU A 15 -9.82 -14.46 -25.41
C GLU A 15 -11.05 -14.25 -24.51
N LEU A 16 -12.25 -14.59 -25.00
CA LEU A 16 -13.47 -14.53 -24.20
C LEU A 16 -13.39 -15.43 -22.96
N VAL A 17 -12.92 -16.67 -23.13
CA VAL A 17 -12.77 -17.62 -22.02
C VAL A 17 -11.74 -17.11 -21.01
N PHE A 18 -10.60 -16.58 -21.44
CA PHE A 18 -9.61 -16.03 -20.51
C PHE A 18 -10.15 -14.82 -19.74
N ARG A 19 -10.90 -13.93 -20.40
CA ARG A 19 -11.57 -12.81 -19.73
C ARG A 19 -12.58 -13.32 -18.69
N ALA A 20 -13.43 -14.27 -19.06
CA ALA A 20 -14.42 -14.86 -18.15
C ALA A 20 -13.77 -15.55 -16.94
N LEU A 21 -12.67 -16.28 -17.14
CA LEU A 21 -11.93 -16.95 -16.07
C LEU A 21 -11.13 -15.98 -15.18
N SER A 22 -10.79 -14.79 -15.69
CA SER A 22 -10.13 -13.75 -14.88
C SER A 22 -11.08 -13.04 -13.92
N PHE A 23 -12.39 -13.14 -14.13
CA PHE A 23 -13.36 -12.57 -13.21
C PHE A 23 -13.38 -13.35 -11.89
N PRO A 24 -13.37 -12.67 -10.74
CA PRO A 24 -13.57 -13.33 -9.46
C PRO A 24 -15.02 -13.82 -9.37
N ILE A 25 -15.21 -15.14 -9.55
CA ILE A 25 -16.54 -15.77 -9.56
C ILE A 25 -17.12 -15.88 -8.13
N SER A 26 -16.28 -15.80 -7.10
CA SER A 26 -16.67 -16.01 -5.70
C SER A 26 -16.42 -14.78 -4.82
N ASN A 27 -17.37 -14.52 -3.92
CA ASN A 27 -17.27 -13.55 -2.84
C ASN A 27 -16.06 -13.78 -1.93
N ALA A 28 -15.54 -15.01 -1.86
CA ALA A 28 -14.33 -15.34 -1.10
C ALA A 28 -13.11 -14.50 -1.54
N THR A 29 -13.06 -14.05 -2.80
CA THR A 29 -12.00 -13.14 -3.26
C THR A 29 -12.12 -11.76 -2.62
N VAL A 30 -13.34 -11.25 -2.50
CA VAL A 30 -13.62 -9.96 -1.87
C VAL A 30 -13.37 -10.05 -0.37
N GLU A 31 -13.85 -11.12 0.29
CA GLU A 31 -13.58 -11.38 1.71
C GLU A 31 -12.08 -11.47 2.01
N ARG A 32 -11.30 -12.11 1.12
CA ARG A 32 -9.84 -12.15 1.25
C ARG A 32 -9.23 -10.74 1.21
N ILE A 33 -9.71 -9.87 0.32
CA ILE A 33 -9.25 -8.48 0.26
C ILE A 33 -9.61 -7.73 1.56
N PHE A 34 -10.82 -7.91 2.09
CA PHE A 34 -11.21 -7.32 3.37
C PHE A 34 -10.40 -7.86 4.55
N SER A 35 -10.06 -9.15 4.55
CA SER A 35 -9.17 -9.74 5.54
C SER A 35 -7.77 -9.09 5.50
N ILE A 36 -7.19 -8.91 4.31
CA ILE A 36 -5.91 -8.18 4.14
C ILE A 36 -6.05 -6.75 4.66
N MET A 37 -7.16 -6.07 4.34
CA MET A 37 -7.42 -4.71 4.82
C MET A 37 -7.47 -4.63 6.35
N ALA A 38 -8.12 -5.59 7.01
CA ALA A 38 -8.19 -5.67 8.47
C ALA A 38 -6.81 -5.87 9.12
N VAL A 39 -5.91 -6.61 8.46
CA VAL A 39 -4.51 -6.77 8.92
C VAL A 39 -3.72 -5.47 8.81
N ILE A 40 -3.93 -4.70 7.73
CA ILE A 40 -3.27 -3.40 7.54
C ILE A 40 -3.83 -2.37 8.54
N LYS A 41 -5.16 -2.28 8.61
CA LYS A 41 -5.90 -1.39 9.50
C LYS A 41 -6.20 -2.12 10.82
N SER A 42 -5.14 -2.44 11.56
CA SER A 42 -5.26 -3.04 12.88
C SER A 42 -5.79 -2.03 13.91
N LYS A 43 -6.28 -2.52 15.07
CA LYS A 43 -6.82 -1.66 16.15
C LYS A 43 -5.87 -0.52 16.54
N LEU A 44 -4.56 -0.79 16.58
CA LEU A 44 -3.52 0.20 16.89
C LEU A 44 -3.19 1.16 15.73
N ARG A 45 -3.46 0.76 14.48
CA ARG A 45 -3.13 1.51 13.26
C ARG A 45 -4.39 1.82 12.43
N ASN A 46 -5.40 2.35 13.11
CA ASN A 46 -6.70 2.64 12.51
C ASN A 46 -6.73 3.99 11.76
N ARG A 47 -5.82 4.91 12.09
CA ARG A 47 -5.74 6.28 11.54
C ARG A 47 -4.90 6.35 10.26
N LEU A 48 -5.22 5.51 9.27
CA LEU A 48 -4.59 5.59 7.94
C LEU A 48 -5.45 6.43 7.01
N THR A 49 -4.82 7.33 6.25
CA THR A 49 -5.49 8.03 5.16
C THR A 49 -5.84 7.05 4.04
N MET A 50 -6.93 7.30 3.33
CA MET A 50 -7.35 6.46 2.20
C MET A 50 -6.26 6.22 1.15
N PRO A 51 -5.51 7.24 0.67
CA PRO A 51 -4.44 6.99 -0.31
C PRO A 51 -3.34 6.08 0.25
N MET A 52 -2.98 6.23 1.53
CA MET A 52 -1.98 5.39 2.18
C MET A 52 -2.47 3.95 2.33
N LEU A 53 -3.72 3.75 2.74
CA LEU A 53 -4.32 2.43 2.85
C LEU A 53 -4.35 1.71 1.49
N VAL A 54 -4.76 2.41 0.43
CA VAL A 54 -4.79 1.85 -0.94
C VAL A 54 -3.37 1.49 -1.41
N ALA A 55 -2.38 2.34 -1.16
CA ALA A 55 -0.99 2.06 -1.51
C ALA A 55 -0.48 0.79 -0.80
N LEU A 56 -0.69 0.67 0.51
CA LEU A 56 -0.28 -0.49 1.29
C LEU A 56 -0.99 -1.79 0.85
N MET A 57 -2.30 -1.70 0.58
CA MET A 57 -3.08 -2.82 0.03
C MET A 57 -2.50 -3.31 -1.30
N ARG A 58 -2.25 -2.39 -2.25
CA ARG A 58 -1.68 -2.71 -3.55
C ARG A 58 -0.30 -3.37 -3.43
N THR A 59 0.58 -2.82 -2.60
CA THR A 59 1.91 -3.39 -2.37
C THR A 59 1.82 -4.82 -1.82
N ARG A 60 0.95 -5.07 -0.83
CA ARG A 60 0.77 -6.42 -0.27
C ARG A 60 0.21 -7.41 -1.29
N ILE A 61 -0.81 -7.02 -2.04
CA ILE A 61 -1.40 -7.87 -3.08
C ILE A 61 -0.35 -8.20 -4.15
N HIS A 62 0.41 -7.20 -4.59
CA HIS A 62 1.48 -7.40 -5.58
C HIS A 62 2.54 -8.39 -5.10
N MET A 63 3.02 -8.24 -3.87
CA MET A 63 3.97 -9.18 -3.26
C MET A 63 3.38 -10.60 -3.16
N ASN A 64 2.09 -10.72 -2.82
CA ASN A 64 1.41 -12.02 -2.73
C ASN A 64 1.30 -12.71 -4.10
N VAL A 65 0.94 -11.97 -5.16
CA VAL A 65 0.87 -12.50 -6.54
C VAL A 65 2.23 -13.00 -7.00
N LEU A 66 3.31 -12.27 -6.69
CA LEU A 66 4.69 -12.67 -6.99
C LEU A 66 5.24 -13.75 -6.05
N ARG A 67 4.47 -14.17 -5.03
CA ARG A 67 4.90 -15.08 -3.95
C ARG A 67 6.19 -14.62 -3.26
N LEU A 68 6.37 -13.31 -3.15
CA LEU A 68 7.50 -12.69 -2.47
C LEU A 68 7.12 -12.35 -1.02
N CYS A 69 7.96 -12.74 -0.09
CA CYS A 69 7.87 -12.38 1.33
C CYS A 69 8.90 -11.29 1.64
N CYS A 70 8.70 -10.53 2.72
CA CYS A 70 9.67 -9.54 3.22
C CYS A 70 11.08 -10.11 3.43
N LYS A 71 11.19 -11.44 3.63
CA LYS A 71 12.46 -12.15 3.76
C LYS A 71 13.19 -12.36 2.42
N ASN A 72 12.44 -12.43 1.32
CA ASN A 72 12.95 -12.79 0.00
C ASN A 72 13.00 -11.59 -0.96
N TYR A 73 12.38 -10.48 -0.58
CA TYR A 73 12.39 -9.27 -1.39
C TYR A 73 13.73 -8.55 -1.25
N CYS A 74 14.45 -8.43 -2.37
CA CYS A 74 15.70 -7.69 -2.45
C CYS A 74 15.47 -6.37 -3.21
N PRO A 75 15.62 -5.20 -2.56
CA PRO A 75 15.50 -3.91 -3.23
C PRO A 75 16.55 -3.74 -4.33
N THR A 76 16.18 -3.11 -5.44
CA THR A 76 17.16 -2.78 -6.49
C THR A 76 18.08 -1.64 -6.02
N PRO A 77 19.33 -1.56 -6.50
CA PRO A 77 20.23 -0.45 -6.18
C PRO A 77 19.65 0.93 -6.52
N TYR A 78 18.86 1.00 -7.59
CA TYR A 78 18.12 2.22 -7.96
C TYR A 78 17.09 2.62 -6.90
N MET A 79 16.33 1.66 -6.37
CA MET A 79 15.36 1.91 -5.30
C MET A 79 16.05 2.45 -4.05
N LEU A 80 17.19 1.86 -3.66
CA LEU A 80 18.01 2.32 -2.53
C LEU A 80 18.52 3.74 -2.74
N LYS A 81 18.99 4.07 -3.95
CA LYS A 81 19.41 5.43 -4.30
C LYS A 81 18.26 6.44 -4.15
N LEU A 82 17.04 6.03 -4.49
CA LEU A 82 15.85 6.88 -4.41
C LEU A 82 15.51 7.28 -2.96
N PHE A 83 15.77 6.40 -1.98
CA PHE A 83 15.60 6.71 -0.56
C PHE A 83 16.53 7.83 -0.06
N ASN A 84 17.69 7.99 -0.72
CA ASN A 84 18.67 9.02 -0.38
C ASN A 84 18.53 10.29 -1.21
N SER A 85 17.94 10.20 -2.41
CA SER A 85 17.83 11.34 -3.35
C SER A 85 16.53 12.12 -3.20
N HIS A 86 15.44 11.46 -2.82
CA HIS A 86 14.22 12.14 -2.42
C HIS A 86 14.31 12.40 -0.91
N ASN A 87 14.09 13.65 -0.56
CA ASN A 87 14.13 14.21 0.79
C ASN A 87 13.01 13.64 1.70
N ILE A 88 13.04 12.33 1.97
CA ILE A 88 12.05 11.59 2.79
C ILE A 88 11.99 12.15 4.22
N TYR A 89 13.10 12.69 4.69
CA TYR A 89 13.26 13.28 6.02
C TYR A 89 13.51 14.79 5.98
N GLU A 90 13.25 15.47 4.87
CA GLU A 90 13.37 16.92 4.86
C GLU A 90 12.28 17.51 5.74
N VAL A 91 12.69 17.81 6.97
CA VAL A 91 11.87 18.53 7.92
C VAL A 91 11.68 19.91 7.32
N LYS A 92 10.47 20.17 6.80
CA LYS A 92 10.06 21.54 6.52
C LYS A 92 10.14 22.30 7.84
N SER A 93 11.18 23.12 7.97
CA SER A 93 11.49 23.94 9.14
C SER A 93 10.28 24.74 9.66
N SER A 94 9.27 24.97 8.81
CA SER A 94 8.01 25.64 9.15
C SER A 94 7.14 24.93 10.20
N ARG A 95 7.33 23.63 10.50
CA ARG A 95 6.53 22.93 11.55
C ARG A 95 7.17 22.98 12.94
N ILE A 96 8.49 23.09 13.01
CA ILE A 96 9.22 23.08 14.29
C ILE A 96 8.85 24.32 15.13
N GLN A 97 8.61 25.47 14.49
CA GLN A 97 8.24 26.70 15.20
C GLN A 97 6.85 26.62 15.85
N THR A 98 5.87 25.98 15.22
CA THR A 98 4.51 25.85 15.75
C THR A 98 4.42 24.82 16.87
N GLU A 99 5.16 23.70 16.77
CA GLU A 99 5.12 22.66 17.82
C GLU A 99 5.86 23.05 19.11
N LEU A 100 6.87 23.93 19.03
CA LEU A 100 7.57 24.47 20.20
C LEU A 100 6.76 25.55 20.92
N SER A 101 6.06 26.44 20.19
CA SER A 101 5.17 27.43 20.80
C SER A 101 3.99 26.78 21.49
N ASP A 102 3.37 25.79 20.84
CA ASP A 102 2.23 25.06 21.43
C ASP A 102 2.64 24.25 22.68
N TYR A 103 3.91 23.85 22.80
CA TYR A 103 4.41 23.17 24.00
C TYR A 103 4.67 24.16 25.15
N GLU A 104 5.25 25.33 24.88
CA GLU A 104 5.45 26.36 25.91
C GLU A 104 4.13 26.93 26.44
N ASP A 105 3.14 27.14 25.57
CA ASP A 105 1.83 27.66 25.95
C ASP A 105 1.06 26.68 26.85
N ASN A 106 1.06 25.37 26.50
CA ASN A 106 0.43 24.34 27.34
C ASN A 106 1.14 24.12 28.68
N PHE A 107 2.47 24.32 28.73
CA PHE A 107 3.23 24.20 29.97
C PHE A 107 2.94 25.35 30.94
N LEU A 108 2.87 26.59 30.44
CA LEU A 108 2.48 27.77 31.24
C LEU A 108 1.05 27.66 31.77
N GLU A 109 0.10 27.20 30.96
CA GLU A 109 -1.30 27.01 31.38
C GLU A 109 -1.42 26.01 32.53
N SER A 110 -0.60 24.94 32.52
CA SER A 110 -0.57 23.95 33.61
C SER A 110 -0.01 24.48 34.93
N LEU A 111 0.89 25.48 34.90
CA LEU A 111 1.45 26.13 36.08
C LEU A 111 0.47 27.15 36.68
N THR A 112 -0.35 27.80 35.85
CA THR A 112 -1.36 28.78 36.31
C THR A 112 -2.61 28.15 36.93
N LEU A 113 -2.80 26.83 36.79
CA LEU A 113 -3.92 26.07 37.36
C LEU A 113 -3.59 25.44 38.73
N ILE A 114 -2.43 25.74 39.31
CA ILE A 114 -1.95 25.20 40.60
C ILE A 114 -2.01 26.27 41.73
N GLU A 115 -2.40 27.52 41.43
CA GLU A 115 -2.79 28.53 42.44
C GLU A 115 -4.32 28.62 42.58
#